data_AF-A0AAD6B9P2-F1
#
_entry.id   AF-A0AAD6B9P2-F1
#
_cell.length_a   1.000
_cell.length_b   1.000
_cell.length_c   1.000
_cell.angle_alpha   90.00
_cell.angle_beta   90.00
_cell.angle_gamma   90.00
#
_symmetry.space_group_name_H-M   'P 1'
#
loop_
_entity.id
_entity.type
_entity.pdbx_description
1 polymer ?
#
loop_
_entity_poly.entity_id
_entity_poly.type
_entity_poly.pdbx_seq_one_letter_code
_entity_poly.pdbx_strand_id
1 'polypeptide(L)'
;MASRQGLLVKPFSLMLYNLALLRWRGQERLMLYHWALLRWSGQERLMLYHWALLRWKGQERLMLYHWALLRWSGQERLMLYHWALLRWRGQECLMLYHWALLRWRGQERLILYHWALLRWRGQEHLMLYHWALLRWRGQERLMLYHWALLRWKGQERLMLQGWALL
;
A
#
# COMPACT_ATOMS: atom_id res chain seq x y z
N MET A 1 0.23 44.68 -3.38
CA MET A 1 -0.04 43.70 -4.46
C MET A 1 1.06 42.66 -4.43
N ALA A 2 0.88 41.56 -3.69
CA ALA A 2 1.91 40.55 -3.48
C ALA A 2 1.93 39.57 -4.66
N SER A 3 3.07 39.47 -5.33
CA SER A 3 3.30 38.61 -6.49
C SER A 3 3.05 37.15 -6.12
N ARG A 4 2.10 36.50 -6.82
CA ARG A 4 2.04 35.05 -6.90
C ARG A 4 3.25 34.57 -7.69
N GLN A 5 4.36 34.33 -7.01
CA GLN A 5 5.46 33.56 -7.58
C GLN A 5 4.97 32.12 -7.70
N GLY A 6 4.45 31.78 -8.88
CA GLY A 6 4.29 30.40 -9.29
C GLY A 6 5.67 29.79 -9.42
N LEU A 7 6.04 28.93 -8.46
CA LEU A 7 7.17 28.03 -8.59
C LEU A 7 6.92 27.12 -9.80
N LEU A 8 7.50 27.49 -10.93
CA LEU A 8 7.66 26.65 -12.11
C LEU A 8 8.69 25.56 -11.77
N VAL A 9 8.24 24.49 -11.12
CA VAL A 9 9.06 23.30 -10.89
C VAL A 9 9.04 22.49 -12.20
N LYS A 10 10.14 22.56 -12.96
CA LYS A 10 10.50 21.56 -13.97
C LYS A 10 11.27 20.42 -13.27
N PRO A 11 11.26 19.18 -13.80
CA PRO A 11 11.50 17.96 -13.03
C PRO A 11 12.96 17.95 -12.51
N PHE A 12 13.33 17.37 -11.37
CA PHE A 12 13.10 16.00 -10.94
C PHE A 12 13.44 15.90 -9.44
N SER A 13 12.53 15.41 -8.61
CA SER A 13 12.73 15.11 -7.17
C SER A 13 12.49 16.28 -6.22
N LEU A 14 11.32 16.30 -5.60
CA LEU A 14 11.02 17.18 -4.46
C LEU A 14 11.42 16.46 -3.16
N MET A 15 12.17 17.14 -2.30
CA MET A 15 12.62 16.60 -1.01
C MET A 15 12.14 17.50 0.13
N LEU A 16 11.38 16.92 1.06
CA LEU A 16 10.82 17.67 2.19
C LEU A 16 11.28 17.08 3.51
N TYR A 17 11.83 17.95 4.35
CA TYR A 17 12.43 17.60 5.64
C TYR A 17 11.59 18.02 6.85
N ASN A 18 10.43 18.64 6.66
CA ASN A 18 9.57 19.15 7.74
C ASN A 18 8.12 18.72 7.57
N LEU A 19 7.24 19.17 8.48
CA LEU A 19 5.79 19.03 8.35
C LEU A 19 5.34 19.60 6.99
N ALA A 20 4.88 18.74 6.11
CA ALA A 20 4.44 19.12 4.77
C ALA A 20 2.93 18.93 4.62
N LEU A 21 2.20 20.02 4.33
CA LEU A 21 0.82 19.97 3.86
C LEU A 21 0.79 20.31 2.38
N LEU A 22 0.60 19.31 1.53
CA LEU A 22 0.71 19.51 0.08
C LEU A 22 -0.47 18.92 -0.68
N ARG A 23 -0.86 19.67 -1.72
CA ARG A 23 -1.74 19.19 -2.76
C ARG A 23 -1.00 19.27 -4.08
N TRP A 24 -0.84 18.14 -4.74
CA TRP A 24 -0.05 18.06 -5.96
C TRP A 24 -0.75 17.31 -7.09
N ARG A 25 -0.39 17.67 -8.33
CA ARG A 25 -0.71 16.96 -9.55
C ARG A 25 0.49 16.98 -10.49
N GLY A 26 0.98 15.82 -10.89
CA GLY A 26 2.16 15.77 -11.75
C GLY A 26 2.68 14.36 -12.04
N GLN A 27 3.87 14.32 -12.60
CA GLN A 27 4.68 13.12 -12.81
C GLN A 27 6.08 13.37 -12.25
N GLU A 28 6.26 13.15 -10.96
CA GLU A 28 7.51 13.43 -10.26
C GLU A 28 8.01 12.26 -9.38
N ARG A 29 9.19 12.48 -8.80
CA ARG A 29 9.69 11.71 -7.67
C ARG A 29 9.53 12.56 -6.42
N LEU A 30 9.07 11.98 -5.34
CA LEU A 30 8.92 12.68 -4.08
C LEU A 30 9.62 11.89 -2.96
N MET A 31 10.45 12.58 -2.20
CA MET A 31 11.08 12.05 -1.00
C MET A 31 10.62 12.86 0.21
N LEU A 32 9.96 12.21 1.15
CA LEU A 32 9.54 12.82 2.40
C LEU A 32 10.29 12.19 3.56
N TYR A 33 11.01 13.03 4.29
CA TYR A 33 11.80 12.61 5.44
C TYR A 33 11.10 12.79 6.77
N HIS A 34 9.93 13.42 6.84
CA HIS A 34 9.24 13.71 8.10
C HIS A 34 7.72 13.56 7.96
N TRP A 35 6.95 14.15 8.88
CA TRP A 35 5.50 14.14 8.87
C TRP A 35 4.93 14.81 7.62
N ALA A 36 4.07 14.08 6.90
CA ALA A 36 3.41 14.62 5.72
C ALA A 36 1.91 14.33 5.70
N LEU A 37 1.14 15.35 5.33
CA LEU A 37 -0.26 15.22 4.91
C LEU A 37 -0.33 15.57 3.43
N LEU A 38 -0.48 14.56 2.57
CA LEU A 38 -0.50 14.77 1.13
C LEU A 38 -1.83 14.37 0.50
N ARG A 39 -2.25 15.20 -0.45
CA ARG A 39 -3.28 14.83 -1.44
C ARG A 39 -2.70 14.90 -2.84
N TRP A 40 -2.68 13.76 -3.53
CA TRP A 40 -2.02 13.65 -4.82
C TRP A 40 -2.90 13.06 -5.91
N SER A 41 -2.61 13.42 -7.15
CA SER A 41 -3.09 12.73 -8.33
C SER A 41 -2.04 12.76 -9.45
N GLY A 42 -1.51 11.62 -9.88
CA GLY A 42 -0.35 11.61 -10.80
C GLY A 42 0.22 10.23 -11.13
N GLN A 43 1.34 10.20 -11.87
CA GLN A 43 2.12 8.98 -12.10
C GLN A 43 3.56 9.11 -11.60
N GLU A 44 3.93 8.39 -10.53
CA GLU A 44 5.07 8.82 -9.71
C GLU A 44 5.82 7.70 -8.98
N ARG A 45 6.96 8.10 -8.39
CA ARG A 45 7.68 7.30 -7.39
C ARG A 45 7.76 8.09 -6.09
N LEU A 46 7.15 7.55 -5.05
CA LEU A 46 7.13 8.16 -3.74
C LEU A 46 7.93 7.32 -2.75
N MET A 47 8.84 7.97 -2.02
CA MET A 47 9.58 7.37 -0.91
C MET A 47 9.28 8.14 0.37
N LEU A 48 8.74 7.44 1.36
CA LEU A 48 8.42 8.00 2.67
C LEU A 48 9.27 7.36 3.73
N TYR A 49 10.04 8.18 4.43
CA TYR A 49 10.93 7.72 5.49
C TYR A 49 10.34 7.83 6.89
N HIS A 50 9.20 8.49 7.12
CA HIS A 50 8.64 8.66 8.46
C HIS A 50 7.11 8.49 8.45
N TRP A 51 6.37 9.42 9.05
CA TRP A 51 4.93 9.33 9.20
C TRP A 51 4.22 10.04 8.05
N ALA A 52 3.25 9.37 7.42
CA ALA A 52 2.47 9.99 6.37
C ALA A 52 0.99 9.65 6.43
N LEU A 53 0.17 10.68 6.22
CA LEU A 53 -1.22 10.53 5.85
C LEU A 53 -1.37 10.91 4.38
N LEU A 54 -1.61 9.91 3.53
CA LEU A 54 -1.70 10.11 2.09
C LEU A 54 -3.08 9.77 1.55
N ARG A 55 -3.56 10.65 0.66
CA ARG A 55 -4.68 10.35 -0.23
C ARG A 55 -4.23 10.47 -1.68
N TRP A 56 -4.26 9.37 -2.40
CA TRP A 56 -3.74 9.31 -3.76
C TRP A 56 -4.76 8.78 -4.77
N LYS A 57 -4.61 9.23 -6.01
CA LYS A 57 -5.26 8.64 -7.19
C LYS A 57 -4.29 8.63 -8.39
N GLY A 58 -3.94 7.45 -8.91
CA GLY A 58 -3.01 7.40 -10.05
C GLY A 58 -2.26 6.07 -10.20
N GLN A 59 -1.11 6.11 -10.87
CA GLN A 59 -0.24 4.93 -10.98
C GLN A 59 1.13 5.22 -10.37
N GLU A 60 1.67 4.33 -9.56
CA GLU A 60 2.89 4.67 -8.82
C GLU A 60 3.74 3.45 -8.45
N ARG A 61 4.94 3.76 -7.98
CA ARG A 61 5.69 2.88 -7.10
C ARG A 61 5.90 3.60 -5.77
N LEU A 62 5.36 3.04 -4.71
CA LEU A 62 5.45 3.60 -3.38
C LEU A 62 6.34 2.72 -2.49
N MET A 63 7.32 3.34 -1.83
CA MET A 63 8.14 2.71 -0.80
C MET A 63 7.95 3.44 0.52
N LEU A 64 7.48 2.72 1.54
CA LEU A 64 7.27 3.25 2.88
C LEU A 64 8.19 2.55 3.86
N TYR A 65 9.03 3.33 4.53
CA TYR A 65 9.97 2.81 5.51
C TYR A 65 9.44 2.81 6.94
N HIS A 66 8.38 3.56 7.25
CA HIS A 66 7.88 3.72 8.61
C HIS A 66 6.35 3.60 8.71
N TRP A 67 5.68 4.62 9.25
CA TRP A 67 4.25 4.58 9.54
C TRP A 67 3.47 5.30 8.46
N ALA A 68 2.44 4.64 7.92
CA ALA A 68 1.58 5.30 6.95
C ALA A 68 0.11 4.96 7.13
N LEU A 69 -0.72 5.99 6.97
CA LEU A 69 -2.14 5.85 6.72
C LEU A 69 -2.39 6.24 5.27
N LEU A 70 -2.70 5.26 4.42
CA LEU A 70 -2.91 5.48 2.99
C LEU A 70 -4.34 5.21 2.59
N ARG A 71 -4.87 6.13 1.77
CA ARG A 71 -6.07 5.89 0.98
C ARG A 71 -5.76 6.05 -0.49
N TRP A 72 -5.96 4.98 -1.23
CA TRP A 72 -5.56 4.93 -2.63
C TRP A 72 -6.67 4.49 -3.58
N SER A 73 -6.58 4.96 -4.82
CA SER A 73 -7.28 4.39 -5.97
C SER A 73 -6.39 4.39 -7.22
N GLY A 74 -6.10 3.22 -7.81
CA GLY A 74 -5.24 3.16 -9.01
C GLY A 74 -4.49 1.84 -9.22
N GLN A 75 -3.38 1.90 -9.97
CA GLN A 75 -2.51 0.73 -10.19
C GLN A 75 -1.12 0.97 -9.62
N GLU A 76 -0.57 0.02 -8.89
CA GLU A 76 0.69 0.28 -8.18
C GLU A 76 1.57 -0.94 -7.95
N ARG A 77 2.81 -0.62 -7.55
CA ARG A 77 3.66 -1.51 -6.77
C ARG A 77 3.97 -0.86 -5.45
N LEU A 78 3.53 -1.48 -4.37
CA LEU A 78 3.73 -0.98 -3.02
C LEU A 78 4.72 -1.88 -2.26
N MET A 79 5.70 -1.26 -1.62
CA MET A 79 6.60 -1.93 -0.70
C MET A 79 6.56 -1.24 0.66
N LEU A 80 6.15 -1.98 1.69
CA LEU A 80 6.07 -1.47 3.06
C LEU A 80 7.03 -2.23 3.94
N TYR A 81 7.91 -1.48 4.58
CA TYR A 81 8.89 -2.05 5.48
C TYR A 81 8.43 -2.10 6.94
N HIS A 82 7.45 -1.30 7.35
CA HIS A 82 7.06 -1.17 8.76
C HIS A 82 5.53 -1.27 8.95
N TRP A 83 4.89 -0.21 9.42
CA TRP A 83 3.49 -0.23 9.84
C TRP A 83 2.63 0.54 8.87
N ALA A 84 1.56 -0.09 8.39
CA ALA A 84 0.64 0.59 7.51
C ALA A 84 -0.82 0.26 7.79
N LEU A 85 -1.64 1.29 7.71
CA LEU A 85 -3.09 1.17 7.57
C LEU A 85 -3.45 1.58 6.15
N LEU A 86 -3.87 0.61 5.34
CA LEU A 86 -4.15 0.83 3.93
C LEU A 86 -5.61 0.60 3.59
N ARG A 87 -6.17 1.54 2.83
CA ARG A 87 -7.43 1.35 2.14
C ARG A 87 -7.25 1.59 0.66
N TRP A 88 -7.56 0.57 -0.11
CA TRP A 88 -7.27 0.59 -1.53
C TRP A 88 -8.44 0.20 -2.42
N ARG A 89 -8.41 0.70 -3.65
CA ARG A 89 -9.19 0.17 -4.79
C ARG A 89 -8.38 0.17 -6.10
N GLY A 90 -8.19 -0.99 -6.74
CA GLY A 90 -7.52 -1.07 -8.05
C GLY A 90 -6.74 -2.36 -8.30
N GLN A 91 -5.60 -2.27 -8.99
CA GLN A 91 -4.75 -3.44 -9.26
C GLN A 91 -3.35 -3.24 -8.70
N GLU A 92 -2.81 -4.22 -7.98
CA GLU A 92 -1.47 -4.06 -7.38
C GLU A 92 -0.61 -5.30 -7.33
N CYS A 93 0.69 -5.03 -7.15
CA CYS A 93 1.61 -5.94 -6.49
C CYS A 93 2.05 -5.30 -5.17
N LEU A 94 1.74 -5.94 -4.05
CA LEU A 94 1.98 -5.37 -2.73
C LEU A 94 2.86 -6.33 -1.92
N MET A 95 3.92 -5.78 -1.34
CA MET A 95 4.90 -6.51 -0.56
C MET A 95 5.03 -5.89 0.82
N LEU A 96 4.72 -6.67 1.85
CA LEU A 96 4.73 -6.23 3.24
C LEU A 96 5.76 -6.99 4.04
N TYR A 97 6.70 -6.27 4.61
CA TYR A 97 7.74 -6.86 5.43
C TYR A 97 7.39 -6.94 6.91
N HIS A 98 6.45 -6.13 7.42
CA HIS A 98 6.15 -6.04 8.85
C HIS A 98 4.64 -6.11 9.12
N TRP A 99 4.05 -5.05 9.69
CA TRP A 99 2.67 -5.09 10.17
C TRP A 99 1.77 -4.27 9.25
N ALA A 100 0.66 -4.86 8.84
CA ALA A 100 -0.31 -4.14 8.04
C ALA A 100 -1.76 -4.48 8.40
N LEU A 101 -2.57 -3.43 8.40
CA LEU A 101 -4.02 -3.55 8.34
C LEU A 101 -4.47 -3.11 6.95
N LEU A 102 -4.92 -4.07 6.14
CA LEU A 102 -5.30 -3.83 4.76
C LEU A 102 -6.80 -4.01 4.54
N ARG A 103 -7.38 -3.03 3.83
CA ARG A 103 -8.71 -3.17 3.24
C ARG A 103 -8.63 -2.96 1.73
N TRP A 104 -8.91 -4.02 1.00
CA TRP A 104 -8.72 -4.08 -0.43
C TRP A 104 -10.00 -4.30 -1.24
N ARG A 105 -10.00 -3.79 -2.49
CA ARG A 105 -10.94 -4.18 -3.55
C ARG A 105 -10.25 -4.14 -4.93
N GLY A 106 -10.21 -5.27 -5.64
CA GLY A 106 -9.67 -5.34 -6.99
C GLY A 106 -8.85 -6.60 -7.27
N GLN A 107 -7.78 -6.50 -8.06
CA GLN A 107 -6.94 -7.66 -8.41
C GLN A 107 -5.52 -7.48 -7.87
N GLU A 108 -4.96 -8.51 -7.22
CA GLU A 108 -3.63 -8.37 -6.61
C GLU A 108 -2.73 -9.59 -6.70
N ARG A 109 -1.44 -9.29 -6.57
CA ARG A 109 -0.44 -10.21 -6.01
C ARG A 109 0.03 -9.64 -4.68
N LEU A 110 -0.12 -10.39 -3.61
CA LEU A 110 0.23 -9.95 -2.27
C LEU A 110 1.23 -10.92 -1.65
N ILE A 111 2.36 -10.39 -1.18
CA ILE A 111 3.38 -11.13 -0.44
C ILE A 111 3.49 -10.51 0.95
N LEU A 112 3.24 -11.31 1.98
CA LEU A 112 3.35 -10.91 3.38
C LEU A 112 4.44 -11.70 4.07
N TYR A 113 5.43 -11.00 4.61
CA TYR A 113 6.51 -11.63 5.35
C TYR A 113 6.24 -11.75 6.85
N HIS A 114 5.38 -10.91 7.44
CA HIS A 114 5.16 -10.86 8.89
C HIS A 114 3.67 -10.92 9.25
N TRP A 115 3.13 -9.87 9.86
CA TRP A 115 1.82 -9.88 10.51
C TRP A 115 0.84 -9.05 9.72
N ALA A 116 -0.30 -9.62 9.37
CA ALA A 116 -1.30 -8.87 8.64
C ALA A 116 -2.72 -9.18 9.05
N LEU A 117 -3.53 -8.12 9.11
CA LEU A 117 -4.98 -8.22 9.12
C LEU A 117 -5.51 -7.77 7.77
N LEU A 118 -6.01 -8.71 6.99
CA LEU A 118 -6.46 -8.49 5.62
C LEU A 118 -7.95 -8.66 5.47
N ARG A 119 -8.57 -7.68 4.82
CA ARG A 119 -9.94 -7.79 4.32
C ARG A 119 -10.01 -7.39 2.86
N TRP A 120 -10.36 -8.33 1.98
CA TRP A 120 -10.39 -8.05 0.56
C TRP A 120 -11.62 -8.58 -0.18
N ARG A 121 -11.72 -8.18 -1.44
CA ARG A 121 -12.75 -8.61 -2.39
C ARG A 121 -12.21 -8.48 -3.82
N GLY A 122 -12.14 -9.60 -4.55
CA GLY A 122 -11.73 -9.58 -5.96
C GLY A 122 -11.02 -10.87 -6.40
N GLN A 123 -9.91 -10.76 -7.13
CA GLN A 123 -9.12 -11.91 -7.56
C GLN A 123 -7.67 -11.74 -7.12
N GLU A 124 -7.13 -12.72 -6.38
CA GLU A 124 -5.82 -12.52 -5.74
C GLU A 124 -4.93 -13.76 -5.78
N HIS A 125 -3.63 -13.51 -5.83
CA HIS A 125 -2.59 -14.46 -5.50
C HIS A 125 -1.92 -13.99 -4.21
N LEU A 126 -2.06 -14.77 -3.14
CA LEU A 126 -1.58 -14.42 -1.81
C LEU A 126 -0.51 -15.41 -1.35
N MET A 127 0.62 -14.89 -0.89
CA MET A 127 1.70 -15.67 -0.29
C MET A 127 1.99 -15.12 1.10
N LEU A 128 1.84 -15.97 2.12
CA LEU A 128 2.02 -15.61 3.52
C LEU A 128 3.15 -16.42 4.13
N TYR A 129 4.17 -15.73 4.60
CA TYR A 129 5.29 -16.35 5.26
C TYR A 129 5.13 -16.47 6.77
N HIS A 130 4.27 -15.69 7.43
CA HIS A 130 4.14 -15.67 8.90
C HIS A 130 2.67 -15.72 9.35
N TRP A 131 2.20 -14.74 10.12
CA TRP A 131 0.89 -14.77 10.78
C TRP A 131 -0.09 -13.86 10.06
N ALA A 132 -1.28 -14.38 9.74
CA ALA A 132 -2.30 -13.54 9.15
C ALA A 132 -3.71 -13.86 9.62
N LEU A 133 -4.51 -12.82 9.79
CA LEU A 133 -5.96 -12.90 9.90
C LEU A 133 -6.57 -12.43 8.58
N LEU A 134 -7.22 -13.34 7.88
CA LEU A 134 -7.66 -13.16 6.50
C LEU A 134 -9.18 -13.26 6.38
N ARG A 135 -9.77 -12.27 5.71
CA ARG A 135 -11.18 -12.35 5.31
C ARG A 135 -11.39 -11.91 3.87
N TRP A 136 -11.93 -12.80 3.04
CA TRP A 136 -12.08 -12.51 1.62
C TRP A 136 -13.40 -12.94 0.98
N ARG A 137 -13.59 -12.43 -0.24
CA ARG A 137 -14.65 -12.85 -1.17
C ARG A 137 -14.15 -12.75 -2.61
N GLY A 138 -14.07 -13.86 -3.34
CA GLY A 138 -13.44 -13.82 -4.65
C GLY A 138 -12.93 -15.14 -5.20
N GLN A 139 -12.02 -15.05 -6.16
CA GLN A 139 -11.26 -16.19 -6.68
C GLN A 139 -9.80 -16.06 -6.29
N GLU A 140 -9.22 -17.10 -5.69
CA GLU A 140 -7.88 -16.98 -5.11
C GLU A 140 -6.96 -18.19 -5.26
N ARG A 141 -5.66 -17.87 -5.21
CA ARG A 141 -4.60 -18.82 -4.93
C ARG A 141 -3.88 -18.38 -3.65
N LEU A 142 -3.91 -19.22 -2.62
CA LEU A 142 -3.30 -18.94 -1.32
C LEU A 142 -2.16 -19.93 -1.04
N MET A 143 -0.97 -19.41 -0.74
CA MET A 143 0.17 -20.16 -0.21
C MET A 143 0.47 -19.70 1.22
N LEU A 144 0.41 -20.62 2.17
CA LEU A 144 0.70 -20.38 3.59
C LEU A 144 1.94 -21.16 4.02
N TYR A 145 2.91 -20.50 4.65
CA TYR A 145 4.09 -21.15 5.22
C TYR A 145 4.09 -21.20 6.76
N HIS A 146 3.13 -20.55 7.44
CA HIS A 146 3.05 -20.50 8.90
C HIS A 146 1.58 -20.48 9.36
N TRP A 147 1.17 -19.52 10.19
CA TRP A 147 -0.12 -19.51 10.87
C TRP A 147 -1.11 -18.58 10.18
N ALA A 148 -2.33 -19.05 9.92
CA ALA A 148 -3.39 -18.17 9.46
C ALA A 148 -4.74 -18.51 10.08
N LEU A 149 -5.52 -17.47 10.35
CA LEU A 149 -6.95 -17.58 10.60
C LEU A 149 -7.69 -17.06 9.35
N LEU A 150 -8.44 -17.94 8.70
CA LEU A 150 -9.03 -17.73 7.39
C LEU A 150 -10.55 -17.64 7.49
N ARG A 151 -11.16 -16.82 6.64
CA ARG A 151 -12.62 -16.83 6.42
C ARG A 151 -12.95 -16.34 5.02
N TRP A 152 -13.71 -17.11 4.26
CA TRP A 152 -13.94 -16.76 2.85
C TRP A 152 -15.30 -17.12 2.28
N LYS A 153 -15.53 -16.62 1.06
CA LYS A 153 -16.62 -17.02 0.16
C LYS A 153 -16.18 -16.89 -1.30
N GLY A 154 -16.21 -17.98 -2.07
CA GLY A 154 -15.86 -17.97 -3.49
C GLY A 154 -15.16 -19.25 -3.92
N GLN A 155 -14.27 -19.16 -4.91
CA GLN A 155 -13.45 -20.29 -5.35
C GLN A 155 -12.01 -20.09 -4.87
N GLU A 156 -11.39 -21.12 -4.31
CA GLU A 156 -9.97 -21.05 -3.91
C GLU A 156 -9.15 -22.25 -4.36
N ARG A 157 -7.85 -22.02 -4.46
CA ARG A 157 -6.81 -23.05 -4.39
C ARG A 157 -5.91 -22.74 -3.20
N LEU A 158 -5.90 -23.62 -2.21
CA LEU A 158 -5.12 -23.49 -0.98
C LEU A 158 -3.93 -24.45 -1.00
N MET A 159 -2.74 -23.93 -0.73
CA MET A 159 -1.53 -24.72 -0.47
C MET A 159 -1.01 -24.37 0.92
N LEU A 160 -0.89 -25.37 1.79
CA LEU A 160 -0.48 -25.22 3.18
C LEU A 160 0.88 -25.88 3.40
N GLN A 161 1.82 -25.09 3.89
CA GLN A 161 3.08 -25.49 4.50
C GLN A 161 3.13 -24.88 5.91
N GLY A 162 2.04 -25.00 6.67
CA GLY A 162 1.84 -24.37 7.97
C GLY A 162 0.47 -24.71 8.56
N TRP A 163 0.03 -23.97 9.56
CA TRP A 163 -1.26 -24.16 10.25
C TRP A 163 -2.30 -23.14 9.79
N ALA A 164 -3.50 -23.62 9.45
CA ALA A 164 -4.63 -22.77 9.11
C ALA A 164 -5.87 -23.16 9.92
N LEU A 165 -6.49 -22.17 10.56
CA LEU A 165 -7.82 -22.29 11.14
C LEU A 165 -8.83 -21.65 10.17
N LEU A 166 -9.92 -22.34 9.86
CA LEU A 166 -10.89 -22.00 8.78
C LEU A 166 -12.22 -21.50 9.35
#